data_AF-A0A370KEE1-F1
#
_entry.id   AF-A0A370KEE1-F1
#
_cell.length_a   1.000
_cell.length_b   1.000
_cell.length_c   1.000
_cell.angle_alpha   90.00
_cell.angle_beta   90.00
_cell.angle_gamma   90.00
#
_symmetry.space_group_name_H-M   'P 1'
#
loop_
_entity.id
_entity.type
_entity.pdbx_description
1 polymer ?
#
loop_
_entity_poly.entity_id
_entity_poly.type
_entity_poly.pdbx_seq_one_letter_code
_entity_poly.pdbx_strand_id
1 'polypeptide(L)'
;MFDPAIPLPERSSALADIERDAGAASGDELYLLGTLYHMGRHAPNSPVDADDARAATYFANAAVRGNVLGMAKMAELKIETGDFREAMNWAEIYAHYAPIAGRQGSADQAYSGDLAQRIQQNVDASSMDAIMKDVNSFVFVNDKAIREGMANSGLDEPDLHPNSNRRHYTPTTTDGQLSTASIGDFLVGFDSSGQAASVQLLDVAPHRSDADAMRSFVASMKVEPASGGDAQALRYLWIPIVMGGQRYRTHDLP
;
A
#
# COMPACT_ATOMS: atom_id res chain seq x y z
N MET A 1 -2.33 12.01 14.49
CA MET A 1 -3.28 10.87 14.50
C MET A 1 -2.69 9.58 15.07
N PHE A 2 -1.43 9.22 14.78
CA PHE A 2 -0.86 7.94 15.21
C PHE A 2 -0.04 7.95 16.49
N ASP A 3 0.29 9.14 17.01
CA ASP A 3 1.07 9.29 18.23
C ASP A 3 0.26 8.81 19.46
N PRO A 4 0.69 7.73 20.15
CA PRO A 4 0.00 7.23 21.33
C PRO A 4 0.02 8.20 22.52
N ALA A 5 0.94 9.16 22.55
CA ALA A 5 0.99 10.19 23.59
C ALA A 5 -0.19 11.18 23.47
N ILE A 6 -0.80 11.29 22.28
CA ILE A 6 -1.98 12.13 22.06
C ILE A 6 -3.25 11.40 22.54
N PRO A 7 -4.12 12.03 23.35
CA PRO A 7 -5.39 11.44 23.76
C PRO A 7 -6.24 10.96 22.59
N LEU A 8 -6.94 9.83 22.76
CA LEU A 8 -7.79 9.24 21.73
C LEU A 8 -8.80 10.25 21.12
N PRO A 9 -9.51 11.09 21.90
CA PRO A 9 -10.44 12.07 21.32
C PRO A 9 -9.80 13.05 20.34
N GLU A 10 -8.57 13.49 20.61
CA GLU A 10 -7.83 14.39 19.72
C GLU A 10 -7.37 13.67 18.45
N ARG A 11 -6.92 12.42 18.57
CA ARG A 11 -6.59 11.58 17.41
C ARG A 11 -7.81 11.30 16.52
N SER A 12 -8.96 11.02 17.14
CA SER A 12 -10.24 10.82 16.43
C SER A 12 -10.73 12.10 15.77
N SER A 13 -10.55 13.27 16.41
CA SER A 13 -10.88 14.56 15.79
C SER A 13 -10.01 14.82 14.56
N ALA A 14 -8.69 14.59 14.66
CA ALA A 14 -7.78 14.75 13.53
C ALA A 14 -8.14 13.81 12.36
N LEU A 15 -8.57 12.57 12.65
CA LEU A 15 -9.09 11.68 11.61
C LEU A 15 -10.37 12.23 10.97
N ALA A 16 -11.33 12.69 11.78
CA ALA A 16 -12.60 13.22 11.30
C ALA A 16 -12.41 14.47 10.41
N ASP A 17 -11.34 15.24 10.64
CA ASP A 17 -10.97 16.36 9.77
C ASP A 17 -10.49 15.87 8.40
N ILE A 18 -9.64 14.84 8.34
CA ILE A 18 -9.22 14.19 7.08
C ILE A 18 -10.43 13.60 6.35
N GLU A 19 -11.35 12.96 7.08
CA GLU A 19 -12.56 12.37 6.47
C GLU A 19 -13.52 13.41 5.90
N ARG A 20 -13.64 14.57 6.54
CA ARG A 20 -14.51 15.66 6.07
C ARG A 20 -14.07 16.18 4.70
N ASP A 21 -12.77 16.18 4.45
CA ASP A 21 -12.17 16.63 3.21
C ASP A 21 -11.84 15.49 2.24
N ALA A 22 -12.34 14.26 2.50
CA ALA A 22 -12.10 13.09 1.66
C ALA A 22 -12.54 13.26 0.20
N GLY A 23 -13.48 14.17 -0.07
CA GLY A 23 -13.86 14.57 -1.43
C GLY A 23 -12.72 15.25 -2.19
N ALA A 24 -11.84 15.97 -1.51
CA ALA A 24 -10.65 16.63 -2.07
C ALA A 24 -9.35 15.84 -1.83
N ALA A 25 -9.36 14.83 -0.96
CA ALA A 25 -8.18 14.02 -0.61
C ALA A 25 -7.49 13.37 -1.82
N SER A 26 -6.17 13.33 -1.79
CA SER A 26 -5.35 12.60 -2.76
C SER A 26 -5.64 11.09 -2.75
N GLY A 27 -5.19 10.39 -3.80
CA GLY A 27 -5.25 8.92 -3.81
C GLY A 27 -4.49 8.27 -2.65
N ASP A 28 -3.40 8.90 -2.19
CA ASP A 28 -2.57 8.41 -1.09
C ASP A 28 -3.23 8.59 0.28
N GLU A 29 -3.87 9.72 0.53
CA GLU A 29 -4.67 9.95 1.74
C GLU A 29 -5.84 8.97 1.83
N LEU A 30 -6.54 8.74 0.71
CA LEU A 30 -7.63 7.75 0.65
C LEU A 30 -7.11 6.33 0.88
N TYR A 31 -5.93 5.99 0.34
CA TYR A 31 -5.31 4.70 0.63
C TYR A 31 -5.02 4.53 2.12
N LEU A 32 -4.48 5.57 2.76
CA LEU A 32 -4.21 5.55 4.21
C LEU A 32 -5.50 5.33 4.99
N LEU A 33 -6.57 6.09 4.68
CA LEU A 33 -7.88 5.88 5.30
C LEU A 33 -8.38 4.45 5.12
N GLY A 34 -8.24 3.88 3.92
CA GLY A 34 -8.59 2.49 3.64
C GLY A 34 -7.83 1.51 4.54
N THR A 35 -6.53 1.70 4.69
CA THR A 35 -5.66 0.87 5.56
C THR A 35 -6.10 0.95 7.02
N LEU A 36 -6.47 2.14 7.50
CA LEU A 36 -6.91 2.33 8.89
C LEU A 36 -8.25 1.69 9.19
N TYR A 37 -9.20 1.81 8.27
CA TYR A 37 -10.49 1.16 8.43
C TYR A 37 -10.42 -0.35 8.22
N HIS A 38 -9.52 -0.85 7.37
CA HIS A 38 -9.32 -2.28 7.22
C HIS A 38 -8.77 -2.89 8.53
N MET A 39 -7.71 -2.30 9.06
CA MET A 39 -7.06 -2.84 10.25
C MET A 39 -7.80 -2.51 11.55
N GLY A 40 -8.47 -1.36 11.62
CA GLY A 40 -9.11 -0.88 12.84
C GLY A 40 -8.15 -0.94 14.04
N ARG A 41 -8.64 -1.44 15.18
CA ARG A 41 -7.84 -1.63 16.41
C ARG A 41 -6.75 -2.70 16.31
N HIS A 42 -6.66 -3.46 15.22
CA HIS A 42 -5.53 -4.37 14.98
C HIS A 42 -4.26 -3.60 14.58
N ALA A 43 -4.40 -2.42 13.96
CA ALA A 43 -3.28 -1.50 13.80
C ALA A 43 -2.99 -0.81 15.14
N PRO A 44 -1.72 -0.76 15.59
CA PRO A 44 -1.41 -0.15 16.88
C PRO A 44 -1.81 1.32 16.89
N ASN A 45 -2.38 1.78 18.00
CA ASN A 45 -2.81 3.17 18.19
C ASN A 45 -3.86 3.68 17.19
N SER A 46 -4.53 2.80 16.45
CA SER A 46 -5.62 3.21 15.56
C SER A 46 -6.78 3.83 16.35
N PRO A 47 -7.33 4.96 15.90
CA PRO A 47 -8.47 5.60 16.57
C PRO A 47 -9.83 5.04 16.12
N VAL A 48 -9.86 4.02 15.26
CA VAL A 48 -11.09 3.47 14.67
C VAL A 48 -11.21 1.95 14.87
N ASP A 49 -12.46 1.49 14.80
CA ASP A 49 -12.79 0.08 14.66
C ASP A 49 -12.64 -0.38 13.21
N ALA A 50 -12.44 -1.69 13.01
CA ALA A 50 -12.33 -2.25 11.68
C ALA A 50 -13.70 -2.18 10.98
N ASP A 51 -13.71 -1.72 9.73
CA ASP A 51 -14.87 -1.54 8.87
C ASP A 51 -14.46 -1.78 7.41
N ASP A 52 -14.56 -3.02 6.98
CA ASP A 52 -14.17 -3.44 5.63
C ASP A 52 -14.99 -2.76 4.52
N ALA A 53 -16.23 -2.34 4.81
CA ALA A 53 -17.06 -1.62 3.83
C ALA A 53 -16.53 -0.20 3.61
N ARG A 54 -16.11 0.49 4.68
CA ARG A 54 -15.40 1.77 4.56
C ARG A 54 -14.04 1.60 3.91
N ALA A 55 -13.28 0.58 4.31
CA ALA A 55 -11.99 0.28 3.72
C ALA A 55 -12.10 0.09 2.20
N ALA A 56 -13.05 -0.73 1.75
CA ALA A 56 -13.36 -0.94 0.34
C ALA A 56 -13.70 0.37 -0.40
N THR A 57 -14.51 1.22 0.23
CA THR A 57 -14.88 2.53 -0.34
C THR A 57 -13.65 3.42 -0.52
N TYR A 58 -12.79 3.49 0.49
CA TYR A 58 -11.58 4.30 0.44
C TYR A 58 -10.54 3.75 -0.54
N PHE A 59 -10.31 2.43 -0.57
CA PHE A 59 -9.40 1.81 -1.54
C PHE A 59 -9.88 1.96 -2.99
N ALA A 60 -11.19 1.80 -3.26
CA ALA A 60 -11.74 2.04 -4.59
C ALA A 60 -11.59 3.52 -5.02
N ASN A 61 -11.84 4.47 -4.10
CA ASN A 61 -11.65 5.88 -4.37
C ASN A 61 -10.17 6.25 -4.56
N ALA A 62 -9.27 5.62 -3.81
CA ALA A 62 -7.82 5.76 -3.98
C ALA A 62 -7.39 5.28 -5.37
N ALA A 63 -7.92 4.13 -5.80
CA ALA A 63 -7.63 3.54 -7.11
C ALA A 63 -8.04 4.48 -8.27
N VAL A 64 -9.26 5.02 -8.27
CA VAL A 64 -9.71 5.96 -9.32
C VAL A 64 -8.95 7.29 -9.31
N ARG A 65 -8.30 7.64 -8.19
CA ARG A 65 -7.39 8.80 -8.06
C ARG A 65 -5.92 8.44 -8.32
N GLY A 66 -5.65 7.29 -8.91
CA GLY A 66 -4.31 6.92 -9.38
C GLY A 66 -3.42 6.23 -8.35
N ASN A 67 -3.89 5.94 -7.13
CA ASN A 67 -3.10 5.13 -6.20
C ASN A 67 -3.27 3.64 -6.55
N VAL A 68 -2.25 3.09 -7.22
CA VAL A 68 -2.28 1.68 -7.66
C VAL A 68 -2.13 0.68 -6.49
N LEU A 69 -1.63 1.08 -5.32
CA LEU A 69 -1.68 0.20 -4.14
C LEU A 69 -3.10 0.03 -3.62
N GLY A 70 -3.97 1.04 -3.81
CA GLY A 70 -5.39 0.94 -3.49
C GLY A 70 -6.06 -0.18 -4.26
N MET A 71 -5.67 -0.38 -5.53
CA MET A 71 -6.12 -1.50 -6.35
C MET A 71 -5.66 -2.85 -5.77
N ALA A 72 -4.38 -2.94 -5.39
CA ALA A 72 -3.82 -4.14 -4.77
C ALA A 72 -4.49 -4.48 -3.43
N LYS A 73 -4.65 -3.50 -2.54
CA LYS A 73 -5.31 -3.69 -1.24
C LYS A 73 -6.79 -4.03 -1.38
N MET A 74 -7.47 -3.47 -2.38
CA MET A 74 -8.84 -3.86 -2.67
C MET A 74 -8.91 -5.33 -3.11
N ALA A 75 -7.96 -5.82 -3.91
CA ALA A 75 -7.90 -7.24 -4.25
C ALA A 75 -7.67 -8.12 -3.01
N GLU A 76 -6.73 -7.75 -2.13
CA GLU A 76 -6.48 -8.48 -0.87
C GLU A 76 -7.72 -8.52 0.03
N LEU A 77 -8.38 -7.37 0.22
CA LEU A 77 -9.62 -7.29 0.99
C LEU A 77 -10.69 -8.23 0.43
N LYS A 78 -10.82 -8.32 -0.90
CA LYS A 78 -11.79 -9.21 -1.54
C LYS A 78 -11.42 -10.69 -1.44
N ILE A 79 -10.14 -11.03 -1.39
CA ILE A 79 -9.68 -12.38 -1.05
C ILE A 79 -10.13 -12.72 0.38
N GLU A 80 -9.92 -11.82 1.33
CA GLU A 80 -10.25 -12.05 2.74
C GLU A 80 -11.77 -12.19 2.97
N THR A 81 -12.58 -11.42 2.24
CA THR A 81 -14.05 -11.55 2.31
C THR A 81 -14.62 -12.66 1.42
N GLY A 82 -13.78 -13.39 0.68
CA GLY A 82 -14.17 -14.52 -0.17
C GLY A 82 -14.84 -14.13 -1.51
N ASP A 83 -14.79 -12.85 -1.90
CA ASP A 83 -15.29 -12.40 -3.21
C ASP A 83 -14.18 -12.50 -4.27
N PHE A 84 -13.83 -13.74 -4.62
CA PHE A 84 -12.70 -14.02 -5.51
C PHE A 84 -12.90 -13.47 -6.93
N ARG A 85 -14.14 -13.32 -7.40
CA ARG A 85 -14.40 -12.68 -8.70
C ARG A 85 -14.03 -11.21 -8.64
N GLU A 86 -14.50 -10.48 -7.63
CA GLU A 86 -14.14 -9.07 -7.47
C GLU A 86 -12.64 -8.90 -7.18
N ALA A 87 -12.05 -9.81 -6.40
CA ALA A 87 -10.60 -9.84 -6.18
C ALA A 87 -9.83 -9.94 -7.51
N MET A 88 -10.25 -10.82 -8.42
CA MET A 88 -9.59 -10.96 -9.73
C MET A 88 -9.74 -9.70 -10.57
N ASN A 89 -10.92 -9.05 -10.56
CA ASN A 89 -11.09 -7.76 -11.24
C ASN A 89 -10.05 -6.74 -10.76
N TRP A 90 -9.90 -6.58 -9.44
CA TRP A 90 -8.95 -5.63 -8.86
C TRP A 90 -7.48 -6.02 -9.09
N ALA A 91 -7.16 -7.31 -9.06
CA ALA A 91 -5.81 -7.81 -9.35
C ALA A 91 -5.40 -7.51 -10.80
N GLU A 92 -6.29 -7.72 -11.78
CA GLU A 92 -6.04 -7.41 -13.18
C GLU A 92 -5.96 -5.89 -13.43
N ILE A 93 -6.78 -5.09 -12.75
CA ILE A 93 -6.68 -3.61 -12.79
C ILE A 93 -5.34 -3.15 -12.21
N TYR A 94 -4.88 -3.73 -11.10
CA TYR A 94 -3.55 -3.46 -10.54
C TYR A 94 -2.44 -3.85 -11.53
N ALA A 95 -2.51 -5.05 -12.10
CA ALA A 95 -1.53 -5.52 -13.09
C ALA A 95 -1.47 -4.62 -14.34
N HIS A 96 -2.59 -4.02 -14.75
CA HIS A 96 -2.63 -3.05 -15.83
C HIS A 96 -1.90 -1.74 -15.48
N TYR A 97 -2.15 -1.17 -14.29
CA TYR A 97 -1.64 0.17 -13.94
C TYR A 97 -0.27 0.18 -13.26
N ALA A 98 0.12 -0.87 -12.54
CA ALA A 98 1.40 -0.90 -11.82
C ALA A 98 2.63 -0.63 -12.73
N PRO A 99 2.75 -1.23 -13.93
CA PRO A 99 3.87 -0.94 -14.84
C PRO A 99 3.87 0.50 -15.37
N ILE A 100 2.70 1.14 -15.45
CA ILE A 100 2.50 2.50 -15.96
C ILE A 100 2.92 3.53 -14.91
N ALA A 101 2.67 3.24 -13.63
CA ALA A 101 3.01 4.10 -12.49
C ALA A 101 4.53 4.24 -12.24
N GLY A 102 5.38 3.83 -13.18
CA GLY A 102 6.84 3.79 -13.01
C GLY A 102 7.31 2.71 -12.03
N ARG A 103 6.42 1.83 -11.56
CA ARG A 103 6.72 0.73 -10.62
C ARG A 103 7.18 -0.51 -11.36
N GLN A 104 8.10 -0.35 -12.30
CA GLN A 104 8.67 -1.44 -13.10
C GLN A 104 9.72 -2.25 -12.33
N GLY A 105 9.58 -2.37 -11.01
CA GLY A 105 10.41 -3.24 -10.21
C GLY A 105 10.01 -4.70 -10.39
N SER A 106 10.98 -5.61 -10.35
CA SER A 106 10.72 -7.06 -10.27
C SER A 106 9.81 -7.42 -9.07
N ALA A 107 9.73 -6.55 -8.06
CA ALA A 107 8.86 -6.71 -6.92
C ALA A 107 7.36 -6.59 -7.23
N ASP A 108 6.93 -5.54 -7.93
CA ASP A 108 5.51 -5.35 -8.27
C ASP A 108 5.02 -6.40 -9.27
N GLN A 109 5.86 -6.79 -10.23
CA GLN A 109 5.55 -7.88 -11.16
C GLN A 109 5.42 -9.22 -10.43
N ALA A 110 6.31 -9.49 -9.47
CA ALA A 110 6.23 -10.70 -8.69
C ALA A 110 4.99 -10.71 -7.77
N TYR A 111 4.64 -9.54 -7.23
CA TYR A 111 3.46 -9.39 -6.39
C TYR A 111 2.15 -9.51 -7.19
N SER A 112 2.04 -8.88 -8.36
CA SER A 112 0.85 -9.03 -9.22
C SER A 112 0.64 -10.48 -9.67
N GLY A 113 1.72 -11.18 -10.04
CA GLY A 113 1.68 -12.59 -10.41
C GLY A 113 1.25 -13.49 -9.26
N ASP A 114 1.80 -13.27 -8.05
CA ASP A 114 1.40 -14.01 -6.84
C ASP A 114 -0.06 -13.77 -6.47
N LEU A 115 -0.49 -12.50 -6.49
CA LEU A 115 -1.86 -12.09 -6.21
C LEU A 115 -2.85 -12.78 -7.15
N ALA A 116 -2.62 -12.71 -8.47
CA ALA A 116 -3.45 -13.38 -9.46
C ALA A 116 -3.48 -14.90 -9.25
N GLN A 117 -2.33 -15.52 -8.95
CA GLN A 117 -2.26 -16.96 -8.69
C GLN A 117 -3.09 -17.37 -7.47
N ARG A 118 -3.03 -16.63 -6.36
CA ARG A 118 -3.81 -16.91 -5.15
C ARG A 118 -5.32 -16.86 -5.42
N ILE A 119 -5.76 -15.92 -6.26
CA ILE A 119 -7.17 -15.75 -6.61
C ILE A 119 -7.62 -16.83 -7.60
N GLN A 120 -6.81 -17.15 -8.61
CA GLN A 120 -7.17 -18.06 -9.70
C GLN A 120 -7.60 -19.46 -9.22
N GLN A 121 -7.07 -19.92 -8.09
CA GLN A 121 -7.46 -21.21 -7.49
C GLN A 121 -8.91 -21.25 -7.00
N ASN A 122 -9.56 -20.09 -6.86
CA ASN A 122 -10.90 -19.92 -6.31
C ASN A 122 -11.88 -19.28 -7.31
N VAL A 123 -11.46 -19.10 -8.58
CA VAL A 123 -12.29 -18.53 -9.65
C VAL A 123 -12.48 -19.55 -10.76
N ASP A 124 -13.74 -19.77 -11.16
CA ASP A 124 -14.06 -20.62 -12.31
C ASP A 124 -13.51 -20.03 -13.61
N ALA A 125 -12.82 -20.84 -14.40
CA ALA A 125 -12.25 -20.42 -15.68
C ALA A 125 -13.30 -19.82 -16.65
N SER A 126 -14.55 -20.28 -16.58
CA SER A 126 -15.67 -19.74 -17.37
C SER A 126 -16.05 -18.30 -16.99
N SER A 127 -15.63 -17.81 -15.83
CA SER A 127 -15.89 -16.44 -15.37
C SER A 127 -14.89 -15.43 -15.94
N MET A 128 -13.76 -15.88 -16.50
CA MET A 128 -12.67 -15.00 -16.92
C MET A 128 -13.09 -14.02 -18.03
N ASP A 129 -13.91 -14.43 -19.00
CA ASP A 129 -14.41 -13.53 -20.04
C ASP A 129 -15.24 -12.38 -19.44
N ALA A 130 -16.04 -12.68 -18.42
CA ALA A 130 -16.86 -11.69 -17.74
C ALA A 130 -16.00 -10.76 -16.87
N ILE A 131 -15.01 -11.30 -16.17
CA ILE A 131 -14.00 -10.54 -15.42
C ILE A 131 -13.27 -9.57 -16.33
N MET A 132 -12.72 -10.04 -17.46
CA MET A 132 -11.99 -9.18 -18.39
C MET A 132 -12.89 -8.12 -19.03
N LYS A 133 -14.18 -8.42 -19.24
CA LYS A 133 -15.15 -7.41 -19.68
C LYS A 133 -15.36 -6.32 -18.61
N ASP A 134 -15.48 -6.70 -17.34
CA ASP A 134 -15.63 -5.76 -16.22
C ASP A 134 -14.37 -4.89 -16.07
N VAL A 135 -13.18 -5.50 -16.10
CA VAL A 135 -11.87 -4.81 -16.09
C VAL A 135 -11.76 -3.81 -17.23
N ASN A 136 -12.04 -4.24 -18.47
CA ASN A 136 -11.99 -3.35 -19.63
C ASN A 136 -12.97 -2.19 -19.52
N SER A 137 -14.17 -2.43 -18.98
CA SER A 137 -15.17 -1.39 -18.76
C SER A 137 -14.70 -0.39 -17.69
N PHE A 138 -14.10 -0.87 -16.60
CA PHE A 138 -13.53 -0.03 -15.56
C PHE A 138 -12.41 0.85 -16.10
N VAL A 139 -11.45 0.27 -16.82
CA VAL A 139 -10.34 0.99 -17.47
C VAL A 139 -10.90 2.03 -18.44
N PHE A 140 -11.82 1.64 -19.32
CA PHE A 140 -12.42 2.57 -20.29
C PHE A 140 -13.04 3.82 -19.62
N VAL A 141 -13.71 3.65 -18.49
CA VAL A 141 -14.36 4.75 -17.77
C VAL A 141 -13.36 5.61 -16.99
N ASN A 142 -12.35 5.00 -16.36
CA ASN A 142 -11.52 5.68 -15.35
C ASN A 142 -10.10 6.04 -15.82
N ASP A 143 -9.64 5.54 -16.97
CA ASP A 143 -8.22 5.58 -17.37
C ASP A 143 -7.62 6.98 -17.32
N LYS A 144 -8.35 7.97 -17.85
CA LYS A 144 -7.88 9.37 -17.84
C LYS A 144 -7.64 9.87 -16.40
N ALA A 145 -8.61 9.68 -15.51
CA ALA A 145 -8.53 10.15 -14.13
C ALA A 145 -7.43 9.42 -13.36
N ILE A 146 -7.29 8.11 -13.56
CA ILE A 146 -6.25 7.30 -12.92
C ILE A 146 -4.86 7.77 -13.37
N ARG A 147 -4.64 7.99 -14.66
CA ARG A 147 -3.36 8.47 -15.19
C ARG A 147 -3.02 9.89 -14.73
N GLU A 148 -4.00 10.79 -14.71
CA GLU A 148 -3.83 12.14 -14.16
C GLU A 148 -3.48 12.08 -12.67
N GLY A 149 -4.13 11.21 -11.90
CA GLY A 149 -3.83 10.97 -10.50
C GLY A 149 -2.42 10.42 -10.27
N MET A 150 -1.98 9.44 -11.07
CA MET A 150 -0.62 8.89 -11.02
C MET A 150 0.44 9.95 -11.31
N ALA A 151 0.22 10.80 -12.32
CA ALA A 151 1.16 11.86 -12.69
C ALA A 151 1.29 12.95 -11.60
N ASN A 152 0.25 13.11 -10.78
CA ASN A 152 0.19 14.05 -9.66
C ASN A 152 0.41 13.37 -8.30
N SER A 153 0.78 12.09 -8.27
CA SER A 153 0.99 11.36 -7.01
C SER A 153 2.20 11.95 -6.28
N GLY A 154 1.89 12.68 -5.20
CA GLY A 154 2.79 13.61 -4.52
C GLY A 154 3.48 13.02 -3.30
N LEU A 155 3.72 11.70 -3.25
CA LEU A 155 4.53 11.13 -2.16
C LEU A 155 5.99 11.62 -2.16
N ASP A 156 6.36 12.54 -3.06
CA ASP A 156 7.43 13.51 -2.83
C ASP A 156 6.93 14.63 -1.88
N GLU A 157 6.50 14.25 -0.67
CA GLU A 157 6.17 15.25 0.35
C GLU A 157 7.43 16.08 0.67
N PRO A 158 7.31 17.43 0.73
CA PRO A 158 8.47 18.33 0.79
C PRO A 158 9.28 18.25 2.10
N ASP A 159 8.73 17.69 3.18
CA ASP A 159 9.38 17.73 4.51
C ASP A 159 10.13 16.44 4.89
N LEU A 160 9.85 15.34 4.19
CA LEU A 160 10.51 14.05 4.38
C LEU A 160 10.70 13.40 3.01
N HIS A 161 11.82 13.64 2.37
CA HIS A 161 12.22 12.92 1.16
C HIS A 161 12.98 11.64 1.56
N PRO A 162 12.32 10.48 1.80
CA PRO A 162 13.05 9.23 1.84
C PRO A 162 13.69 9.05 0.46
N ASN A 163 14.87 8.43 0.42
CA ASN A 163 15.48 8.07 -0.87
C ASN A 163 14.49 7.19 -1.67
N SER A 164 13.84 7.78 -2.68
CA SER A 164 12.67 7.24 -3.39
C SER A 164 12.93 5.90 -4.04
N ASN A 165 14.20 5.61 -4.36
CA ASN A 165 14.68 4.34 -4.91
C ASN A 165 14.53 3.14 -3.95
N ARG A 166 14.10 3.36 -2.70
CA ARG A 166 13.94 2.31 -1.68
C ARG A 166 12.49 1.94 -1.37
N ARG A 167 11.50 2.28 -2.21
CA ARG A 167 10.10 1.88 -1.95
C ARG A 167 9.77 0.45 -2.38
N HIS A 168 10.71 -0.21 -3.06
CA HIS A 168 10.62 -1.60 -3.46
C HIS A 168 11.67 -2.40 -2.69
N TYR A 169 11.22 -3.48 -2.05
CA TYR A 169 12.11 -4.41 -1.36
C TYR A 169 12.09 -5.74 -2.09
N THR A 170 13.27 -6.16 -2.57
CA THR A 170 13.44 -7.53 -3.03
C THR A 170 14.40 -8.20 -2.06
N PRO A 171 13.92 -9.10 -1.17
CA PRO A 171 14.79 -9.79 -0.25
C PRO A 171 15.86 -10.57 -1.03
N THR A 172 17.12 -10.38 -0.66
CA THR A 172 18.23 -11.23 -1.04
C THR A 172 18.21 -12.46 -0.14
N THR A 173 17.95 -13.65 -0.69
CA THR A 173 18.02 -14.88 0.10
C THR A 173 19.46 -15.23 0.40
N THR A 174 19.75 -15.52 1.67
CA THR A 174 20.94 -16.26 2.09
C THR A 174 20.61 -17.76 2.28
N ASP A 175 19.34 -18.12 2.52
CA ASP A 175 18.96 -19.46 3.02
C ASP A 175 17.83 -20.19 2.26
N GLY A 176 17.70 -20.01 0.94
CA GLY A 176 16.92 -20.94 0.08
C GLY A 176 15.40 -21.01 0.28
N GLN A 177 14.79 -20.32 1.26
CA GLN A 177 13.34 -20.13 1.33
C GLN A 177 12.92 -19.10 0.27
N LEU A 178 12.07 -19.52 -0.67
CA LEU A 178 11.42 -18.61 -1.61
C LEU A 178 10.51 -17.66 -0.81
N SER A 179 10.85 -16.38 -0.73
CA SER A 179 9.94 -15.37 -0.19
C SER A 179 8.68 -15.29 -1.07
N THR A 180 7.52 -15.27 -0.41
CA THR A 180 6.25 -14.85 -1.02
C THR A 180 6.31 -13.36 -1.33
N ALA A 181 5.48 -12.91 -2.25
CA ALA A 181 5.33 -11.48 -2.48
C ALA A 181 4.30 -10.93 -1.48
N SER A 182 4.55 -9.72 -0.96
CA SER A 182 3.69 -9.10 0.05
C SER A 182 3.62 -7.59 -0.13
N ILE A 183 2.55 -6.99 0.38
CA ILE A 183 2.39 -5.54 0.55
C ILE A 183 2.32 -5.23 2.05
N GLY A 184 2.96 -4.15 2.48
CA GLY A 184 2.98 -3.77 3.89
C GLY A 184 3.03 -2.27 4.07
N ASP A 185 2.32 -1.80 5.10
CA ASP A 185 2.15 -0.40 5.43
C ASP A 185 2.79 -0.11 6.78
N PHE A 186 3.73 0.82 6.79
CA PHE A 186 4.49 1.16 7.98
C PHE A 186 4.35 2.64 8.32
N LEU A 187 4.27 2.95 9.60
CA LEU A 187 4.51 4.30 10.10
C LEU A 187 5.93 4.36 10.66
N VAL A 188 6.72 5.30 10.17
CA VAL A 188 8.13 5.46 10.55
C VAL A 188 8.34 6.81 11.19
N GLY A 189 8.84 6.83 12.43
CA GLY A 189 9.29 8.05 13.08
C GLY A 189 10.80 8.22 12.88
N PHE A 190 11.20 9.31 12.23
CA PHE A 190 12.60 9.69 12.03
C PHE A 190 13.06 10.68 13.10
N ASP A 191 14.25 10.46 13.63
CA ASP A 191 14.90 11.42 14.53
C ASP A 191 15.50 12.62 13.79
N SER A 192 16.12 13.53 14.54
CA SER A 192 16.74 14.73 13.98
C SER A 192 17.98 14.45 13.14
N SER A 193 18.62 13.29 13.31
CA SER A 193 19.71 12.84 12.43
C SER A 193 19.21 12.27 11.11
N GLY A 194 17.90 12.13 10.93
CA GLY A 194 17.27 11.57 9.74
C GLY A 194 17.24 10.04 9.73
N GLN A 195 17.50 9.40 10.87
CA GLN A 195 17.49 7.94 11.02
C GLN A 195 16.14 7.47 11.55
N ALA A 196 15.70 6.28 11.15
CA ALA A 196 14.49 5.68 11.70
C ALA A 196 14.69 5.36 13.19
N ALA A 197 13.93 6.03 14.06
CA ALA A 197 13.93 5.82 15.51
C ALA A 197 12.77 4.94 15.97
N SER A 198 11.70 4.86 15.16
CA SER A 198 10.57 3.95 15.39
C SER A 198 10.00 3.45 14.07
N VAL A 199 9.59 2.18 14.04
CA VAL A 199 8.92 1.57 12.88
C VAL A 199 7.74 0.76 13.40
N GLN A 200 6.54 1.18 13.02
CA GLN A 200 5.29 0.56 13.42
C GLN A 200 4.62 -0.06 12.20
N LEU A 201 4.27 -1.34 12.27
CA LEU A 201 3.44 -1.99 11.26
C LEU A 201 1.99 -1.53 11.43
N LEU A 202 1.39 -1.01 10.36
CA LEU A 202 -0.04 -0.74 10.28
C LEU A 202 -0.77 -1.95 9.72
N ASP A 203 -0.30 -2.47 8.58
CA ASP A 203 -0.93 -3.56 7.84
C ASP A 203 0.11 -4.38 7.04
N VAL A 204 -0.16 -5.66 6.79
CA VAL A 204 0.61 -6.53 5.90
C VAL A 204 -0.30 -7.61 5.31
N ALA A 205 -0.18 -7.82 4.00
CA ALA A 205 -0.87 -8.89 3.29
C ALA A 205 0.09 -9.57 2.27
N PRO A 206 -0.08 -10.88 1.99
CA PRO A 206 -1.03 -11.80 2.63
C PRO A 206 -0.51 -12.44 3.92
N HIS A 207 0.78 -12.31 4.23
CA HIS A 207 1.41 -13.09 5.28
C HIS A 207 2.06 -12.21 6.34
N ARG A 208 1.57 -12.32 7.58
CA ARG A 208 2.13 -11.58 8.72
C ARG A 208 3.59 -11.91 9.01
N SER A 209 4.07 -13.10 8.62
CA SER A 209 5.48 -13.51 8.72
C SER A 209 6.42 -12.60 7.93
N ASP A 210 5.93 -11.93 6.89
CA ASP A 210 6.76 -11.13 6.00
C ASP A 210 7.05 -9.74 6.60
N ALA A 211 6.28 -9.35 7.62
CA ALA A 211 6.40 -8.05 8.26
C ALA A 211 7.77 -7.80 8.87
N ASP A 212 8.46 -8.81 9.41
CA ASP A 212 9.75 -8.60 10.08
C ASP A 212 10.86 -8.29 9.07
N ALA A 213 10.84 -8.94 7.89
CA ALA A 213 11.77 -8.65 6.81
C ALA A 213 11.52 -7.24 6.25
N MET A 214 10.27 -6.90 5.99
CA MET A 214 9.87 -5.57 5.51
C MET A 214 10.18 -4.48 6.54
N ARG A 215 9.93 -4.72 7.84
CA ARG A 215 10.28 -3.81 8.94
C ARG A 215 11.77 -3.52 8.97
N SER A 216 12.61 -4.55 8.82
CA SER A 216 14.08 -4.39 8.82
C SER A 216 14.54 -3.52 7.65
N PHE A 217 13.92 -3.69 6.47
CA PHE A 217 14.20 -2.85 5.31
C PHE A 217 13.77 -1.40 5.54
N VAL A 218 12.55 -1.17 6.03
CA VAL A 218 12.02 0.16 6.33
C VAL A 218 12.85 0.86 7.41
N ALA A 219 13.29 0.14 8.44
CA ALA A 219 14.16 0.66 9.50
C ALA A 219 15.55 1.12 8.97
N SER A 220 15.96 0.64 7.79
CA SER A 220 17.22 1.06 7.16
C SER A 220 17.09 2.35 6.35
N MET A 221 15.87 2.87 6.18
CA MET A 221 15.61 4.10 5.46
C MET A 221 16.14 5.31 6.22
N LYS A 222 16.50 6.34 5.44
CA LYS A 222 16.96 7.62 5.95
C LYS A 222 16.25 8.74 5.20
N VAL A 223 16.05 9.84 5.89
CA VAL A 223 15.53 11.11 5.37
C VAL A 223 16.57 12.19 5.63
N GLU A 224 16.39 13.35 5.02
CA GLU A 224 17.24 14.51 5.30
C GLU A 224 17.17 14.88 6.79
N PRO A 225 18.32 15.14 7.46
CA PRO A 225 18.36 15.57 8.85
C PRO A 225 17.53 16.83 9.08
N ALA A 226 16.87 16.90 10.24
CA ALA A 226 16.13 18.10 10.61
C ALA A 226 17.14 19.23 10.94
N SER A 227 16.85 20.45 10.49
CA SER A 227 17.61 21.64 10.87
C SER A 227 16.68 22.67 11.53
N GLY A 228 17.18 23.40 12.54
CA GLY A 228 16.38 24.39 13.28
C GLY A 228 15.57 23.84 14.46
N GLY A 229 14.49 24.52 14.82
CA GLY A 229 13.68 24.26 16.03
C GLY A 229 12.97 22.91 16.10
N ASP A 230 12.85 22.21 14.96
CA ASP A 230 12.20 20.90 14.85
C ASP A 230 13.13 19.72 15.20
N ALA A 231 14.39 19.99 15.58
CA ALA A 231 15.40 18.97 15.87
C ALA A 231 15.13 18.11 17.13
N GLN A 232 14.03 18.33 17.86
CA GLN A 232 13.70 17.56 19.07
C GLN A 232 12.48 16.63 18.92
N ALA A 233 11.64 16.81 17.90
CA ALA A 233 10.45 15.97 17.70
C ALA A 233 10.72 14.85 16.69
N LEU A 234 10.07 13.69 16.87
CA LEU A 234 10.03 12.66 15.83
C LEU A 234 9.20 13.16 14.64
N ARG A 235 9.74 13.01 13.44
CA ARG A 235 9.03 13.32 12.18
C ARG A 235 8.50 12.02 11.59
N TYR A 236 7.20 11.93 11.39
CA TYR A 236 6.56 10.68 10.97
C TYR A 236 6.28 10.65 9.47
N LEU A 237 6.49 9.50 8.85
CA LEU A 237 6.09 9.21 7.47
C LEU A 237 5.37 7.87 7.41
N TRP A 238 4.27 7.80 6.67
CA TRP A 238 3.68 6.54 6.28
C TRP A 238 4.36 6.03 5.00
N ILE A 239 4.84 4.78 5.04
CA ILE A 239 5.62 4.14 3.99
C ILE A 239 4.95 2.83 3.62
N PRO A 240 4.25 2.78 2.48
CA PRO A 240 3.86 1.52 1.87
C PRO A 240 5.05 0.89 1.13
N ILE A 241 5.26 -0.42 1.30
CA ILE A 241 6.29 -1.21 0.64
C ILE A 241 5.66 -2.40 -0.06
N VAL A 242 6.09 -2.64 -1.30
CA VAL A 242 5.87 -3.92 -1.98
C VAL A 242 7.14 -4.75 -1.88
N MET A 243 6.98 -5.97 -1.39
CA MET A 243 8.01 -6.99 -1.33
C MET A 243 7.84 -7.96 -2.49
N GLY A 244 8.89 -8.08 -3.31
CA GLY A 244 8.95 -9.03 -4.41
C GLY A 244 9.22 -10.46 -3.95
N GLY A 245 8.39 -11.40 -4.37
CA GLY A 245 8.70 -12.82 -4.24
C GLY A 245 9.73 -13.28 -5.28
N GLN A 246 10.55 -14.27 -4.93
CA GLN A 246 11.54 -14.83 -5.86
C GLN A 246 10.92 -15.79 -6.91
N ARG A 247 9.66 -16.21 -6.72
CA ARG A 247 8.96 -17.17 -7.60
C ARG A 247 8.73 -16.67 -9.03
N TYR A 248 8.63 -15.36 -9.22
CA TYR A 248 8.22 -14.75 -10.48
C TYR A 248 9.30 -13.90 -11.14
N ARG A 249 10.58 -14.09 -10.78
CA ARG A 249 11.67 -13.45 -11.53
C ARG A 249 11.71 -14.00 -12.95
N THR A 250 11.28 -13.20 -13.92
CA THR A 250 11.68 -13.40 -15.31
C THR A 250 13.21 -13.36 -15.34
N HIS A 251 13.85 -14.41 -15.86
CA HIS A 251 15.28 -14.36 -16.13
C HIS A 251 15.55 -13.16 -17.04
N ASP A 252 16.32 -12.19 -16.55
CA ASP A 252 17.05 -11.30 -17.43
C ASP A 252 17.94 -12.21 -18.30
N LEU A 253 17.57 -12.35 -19.58
CA LEU A 253 18.42 -13.02 -20.53
C LEU A 253 19.70 -12.19 -20.71
N PRO A 254 20.87 -12.84 -20.76
CA PRO A 254 22.17 -12.17 -20.84
C PRO A 254 22.36 -11.34 -22.12
#